data_AF-A0A7W1H2W8-F1
#
_entry.id   AF-A0A7W1H2W8-F1
#
_cell.length_a   1.000
_cell.length_b   1.000
_cell.length_c   1.000
_cell.angle_alpha   90.00
_cell.angle_beta   90.00
_cell.angle_gamma   90.00
#
_symmetry.space_group_name_H-M   'P 1'
#
loop_
_entity.id
_entity.type
_entity.pdbx_description
1 polymer ?
#
loop_
_entity_poly.entity_id
_entity_poly.type
_entity_poly.pdbx_seq_one_letter_code
_entity_poly.pdbx_strand_id
1 'polypeptide(L)' 'MRALTLLAALFALVAAGCGGSSDDEAAAPAPPPVTEAAAPEDAAMRPAAAPIQGTTLDGEQAALADLRGKQVFVNVWSSW' A
#
# COMPACT_ATOMS: atom_id res chain seq x y z
N MET A 1 -35.20 -30.00 21.67
CA MET A 1 -34.59 -29.34 22.84
C MET A 1 -33.06 -29.30 22.73
N ARG A 2 -32.35 -30.45 22.73
CA ARG A 2 -30.87 -30.51 22.63
C ARG A 2 -30.27 -29.97 21.32
N ALA A 3 -30.94 -30.22 20.19
CA ALA A 3 -30.51 -29.69 18.89
C ALA A 3 -30.67 -28.16 18.80
N LEU A 4 -31.68 -27.60 19.48
CA LEU A 4 -31.94 -26.16 19.50
C LEU A 4 -30.90 -25.42 20.34
N THR A 5 -30.46 -26.03 21.46
CA THR A 5 -29.38 -25.49 22.30
C THR A 5 -28.01 -25.53 21.60
N LEU A 6 -27.73 -26.55 20.78
CA LEU A 6 -26.49 -26.62 20.00
C LEU A 6 -26.45 -25.56 18.89
N LEU A 7 -27.58 -25.33 18.22
CA LEU A 7 -27.67 -24.33 17.16
C LEU A 7 -27.51 -22.90 17.71
N ALA A 8 -28.08 -22.61 18.88
CA ALA A 8 -27.93 -21.32 19.55
C ALA A 8 -26.49 -21.05 20.00
N ALA A 9 -25.79 -22.07 20.52
CA ALA A 9 -24.39 -21.95 20.92
C ALA A 9 -23.46 -21.70 19.71
N LEU A 10 -23.73 -22.35 18.58
CA LEU A 10 -22.97 -22.16 17.34
C LEU A 10 -23.14 -20.73 16.79
N PHE A 11 -24.35 -20.18 16.86
CA PHE A 11 -24.65 -18.83 16.39
C PHE A 11 -23.97 -17.74 17.23
N ALA A 12 -23.89 -17.94 18.55
CA ALA A 12 -23.19 -17.04 19.46
C ALA A 12 -21.67 -17.02 19.20
N LEU A 13 -21.08 -18.17 18.82
CA LEU A 13 -19.66 -18.28 18.50
C LEU A 13 -19.29 -17.54 17.21
N VAL A 14 -20.16 -17.59 16.19
CA VAL A 14 -19.97 -16.87 14.92
C VAL A 14 -20.08 -15.35 15.13
N ALA A 15 -20.96 -14.89 16.02
CA ALA A 15 -21.10 -13.46 16.32
C ALA A 15 -19.89 -12.88 17.06
N ALA A 16 -19.23 -13.66 17.93
CA ALA A 16 -18.03 -13.22 18.64
C ALA A 16 -16.77 -13.15 17.76
N GLY A 17 -16.74 -13.83 16.61
CA GLY A 17 -15.62 -13.80 15.67
C GLY A 17 -15.64 -12.63 14.67
N CYS A 18 -16.75 -11.90 14.56
CA CYS A 18 -16.89 -10.78 13.61
C CYS A 18 -16.51 -9.41 14.21
N GLY A 19 -16.14 -9.38 15.50
CA GLY A 19 -15.60 -8.21 16.18
C GLY A 19 -14.09 -8.34 16.32
N GLY A 20 -13.37 -8.29 15.20
CA GLY A 20 -11.92 -8.15 15.21
C GLY A 20 -11.55 -6.86 15.94
N SER A 21 -10.96 -7.01 17.12
CA SER A 21 -10.23 -5.96 17.79
C SER A 21 -9.15 -5.46 16.84
N SER A 22 -9.28 -4.21 16.38
CA SER A 22 -8.21 -3.52 15.68
C SER A 22 -7.06 -3.39 16.66
N ASP A 23 -6.11 -4.31 16.59
CA ASP A 23 -4.79 -4.13 17.15
C ASP A 23 -4.22 -2.86 16.51
N ASP A 24 -3.79 -1.94 17.37
CA ASP A 24 -3.14 -0.68 17.03
C ASP A 24 -1.79 -1.02 16.37
N GLU A 25 -1.83 -1.30 15.07
CA GLU A 25 -0.65 -1.50 14.23
C GLU A 25 0.13 -0.18 14.30
N ALA A 26 1.33 -0.24 14.89
CA ALA A 26 2.23 0.88 14.96
C ALA A 26 2.60 1.32 13.53
N ALA A 27 1.85 2.29 13.03
CA ALA A 27 2.05 2.85 11.72
C ALA A 27 3.49 3.39 11.63
N ALA A 28 4.21 2.97 10.58
CA ALA A 28 5.41 3.66 10.16
C ALA A 28 5.11 5.17 10.09
N PRO A 29 6.03 6.04 10.54
CA PRO A 29 5.80 7.47 10.51
C PRO A 29 5.37 7.88 9.10
N ALA A 30 4.18 8.48 9.01
CA ALA A 30 3.64 8.95 7.75
C ALA A 30 4.68 9.89 7.10
N PRO A 31 4.96 9.77 5.79
CA PRO A 31 5.81 10.74 5.12
C PRO A 31 5.25 12.14 5.37
N PRO A 32 6.11 13.15 5.58
CA PRO A 32 5.64 14.50 5.85
C PRO A 32 4.67 14.94 4.75
N PRO A 33 3.56 15.61 5.09
CA PRO A 33 2.64 16.12 4.09
C PRO A 33 3.44 17.02 3.15
N VAL A 34 3.35 16.76 1.84
CA VAL A 34 3.96 17.62 0.82
C VAL A 34 3.17 18.92 0.81
N THR A 35 3.55 19.87 1.68
CA THR A 35 2.83 21.12 1.91
C THR A 35 3.12 22.20 0.86
N GLU A 36 4.12 21.97 0.01
CA GLU A 36 4.36 22.80 -1.16
C GLU A 36 4.26 21.93 -2.40
N ALA A 37 3.21 22.14 -3.20
CA ALA A 37 3.34 21.92 -4.62
C ALA A 37 4.47 22.85 -5.06
N ALA A 38 5.65 22.29 -5.33
CA ALA A 38 6.75 23.04 -5.91
C ALA A 38 6.17 23.89 -7.05
N ALA A 39 6.43 25.20 -7.00
CA ALA A 39 6.02 26.11 -8.06
C ALA A 39 6.40 25.45 -9.40
N PRO A 40 5.55 25.51 -10.44
CA PRO A 40 5.80 24.78 -11.68
C PRO A 40 7.13 25.26 -12.28
N GLU A 41 8.19 24.53 -11.96
CA GLU A 41 9.46 24.64 -12.64
C GLU A 41 9.18 24.27 -14.09
N ASP A 42 9.70 25.08 -15.01
CA ASP A 42 9.47 24.88 -16.42
C ASP A 42 9.78 23.42 -16.76
N ALA A 43 8.77 22.67 -17.21
CA ALA A 43 8.91 21.23 -17.39
C ALA A 43 10.04 20.91 -18.38
N ALA A 44 10.36 21.86 -19.26
CA ALA A 44 11.48 21.81 -20.20
C ALA A 44 12.87 21.86 -19.52
N MET A 45 12.98 22.38 -18.30
CA MET A 45 14.23 22.44 -17.54
C MET A 45 14.53 21.16 -16.75
N ARG A 46 13.56 20.24 -16.64
CA ARG A 46 13.77 18.98 -15.89
C ARG A 46 14.63 18.01 -16.71
N PRO A 47 15.76 17.53 -16.17
CA PRO A 47 16.53 16.50 -16.83
C PRO A 47 15.71 15.21 -16.94
N ALA A 48 16.06 14.38 -17.92
CA ALA A 48 15.46 13.06 -18.04
C ALA A 48 15.71 12.23 -16.76
N ALA A 49 14.70 11.46 -16.34
CA ALA A 49 14.84 10.53 -15.24
C ALA A 49 15.95 9.50 -15.54
N ALA A 50 16.69 9.09 -14.51
CA ALA A 50 17.72 8.06 -14.62
C ALA A 50 17.13 6.74 -15.19
N PRO A 51 17.93 5.94 -15.91
CA PRO A 51 17.49 4.64 -16.41
C PRO A 51 17.43 3.64 -15.25
N ILE A 52 16.30 3.61 -14.55
CA ILE A 52 16.03 2.68 -13.45
C ILE A 52 15.52 1.36 -14.05
N GLN A 53 16.18 0.27 -13.68
CA GLN A 53 15.83 -1.11 -14.07
C GLN A 53 16.14 -2.07 -12.93
N GLY A 54 15.37 -3.15 -12.82
CA GLY A 54 15.55 -4.15 -11.77
C GLY A 54 14.56 -5.29 -11.86
N THR A 55 14.49 -6.06 -10.78
CA THR A 55 13.55 -7.18 -10.63
C THR A 55 12.42 -6.76 -9.69
N THR A 56 11.16 -7.05 -10.06
CA THR A 56 9.98 -6.80 -9.22
C THR A 56 9.94 -7.77 -8.04
N LEU A 57 9.03 -7.52 -7.09
CA LEU A 57 8.81 -8.43 -5.95
C LEU A 57 8.35 -9.82 -6.39
N ASP A 58 7.72 -9.92 -7.57
CA ASP A 58 7.23 -11.17 -8.17
C ASP A 58 8.29 -11.86 -9.07
N GLY A 59 9.49 -11.28 -9.18
CA GLY A 59 10.61 -11.86 -9.92
C GLY A 59 10.69 -11.47 -11.41
N GLU A 60 9.84 -10.56 -11.88
CA GLU A 60 9.86 -10.10 -13.27
C GLU A 60 10.87 -8.98 -13.49
N GLN A 61 11.38 -8.83 -14.71
CA GLN A 61 12.21 -7.68 -15.06
C GLN A 61 11.33 -6.45 -15.35
N ALA A 62 11.70 -5.30 -14.78
CA ALA A 62 11.00 -4.05 -15.00
C ALA A 62 12.00 -2.90 -15.23
N ALA A 63 11.64 -1.96 -16.12
CA ALA A 63 12.35 -0.72 -16.31
C ALA A 63 11.40 0.48 -16.35
N LEU A 64 11.88 1.66 -15.92
CA LEU A 64 11.11 2.90 -16.01
C LEU A 64 10.80 3.29 -17.47
N ALA A 65 11.60 2.78 -18.42
CA ALA A 65 11.37 2.96 -19.86
C ALA A 65 10.09 2.26 -20.35
N ASP A 66 9.65 1.19 -19.69
CA ASP A 66 8.43 0.46 -20.06
C ASP A 66 7.15 1.25 -19.72
N LEU A 67 7.27 2.24 -18.83
CA LEU A 67 6.18 3.09 -18.35
C LEU A 67 6.12 4.46 -19.06
N ARG A 68 6.83 4.64 -20.18
CA ARG A 68 6.83 5.91 -20.93
C ARG A 68 5.40 6.32 -21.34
N GLY A 69 5.16 7.62 -21.33
CA GLY A 69 3.83 8.20 -21.59
C GLY A 69 2.88 8.17 -20.40
N LYS A 70 3.29 7.60 -19.25
CA LYS A 70 2.55 7.65 -17.99
C LYS A 70 3.25 8.57 -17.01
N GLN A 71 2.48 9.30 -16.19
CA GLN A 71 3.01 9.96 -15.01
C GLN A 71 3.36 8.87 -13.98
N VAL A 72 4.62 8.81 -13.57
CA VAL A 72 5.10 7.79 -12.63
C VAL A 72 5.61 8.47 -11.36
N PHE A 73 5.20 7.95 -10.21
CA PHE A 73 5.74 8.31 -8.90
C PHE A 73 6.71 7.23 -8.45
N VAL A 74 7.96 7.61 -8.15
CA VAL A 74 8.98 6.68 -7.66
C VAL A 74 9.09 6.84 -6.15
N ASN A 75 8.75 5.79 -5.41
CA ASN A 75 8.83 5.76 -3.96
C ASN A 75 10.04 4.94 -3.51
N VAL A 76 10.89 5.52 -2.66
CA VAL A 76 12.05 4.84 -2.05
C VAL A 76 11.70 4.53 -0.60
N TRP A 77 11.78 3.25 -0.21
CA TRP A 77 11.31 2.79 1.10
C TRP A 77 12.14 1.61 1.63
N SER A 78 11.94 1.30 2.91
CA SER A 78 12.53 0.13 3.58
C SER A 78 11.56 -0.42 4.65
N SER A 79 11.71 -1.69 5.02
CA SER A 79 10.82 -2.40 5.95
C SER A 79 11.28 -2.38 7.42
N TRP A 80 12.44 -1.80 7.72
CA TRP A 80 13.05 -1.79 9.06
C TRP A 80 12.86 -0.47 9.79
#